data_AF-A0A352IE35-F1
#
_entry.id   AF-A0A352IE35-F1
#
_cell.length_a   1.000
_cell.length_b   1.000
_cell.length_c   1.000
_cell.angle_alpha   90.00
_cell.angle_beta   90.00
_cell.angle_gamma   90.00
#
_symmetry.space_group_name_H-M   'P 1'
#
loop_
_entity.id
_entity.type
_entity.pdbx_description
1 polymer ?
#
loop_
_entity_poly.entity_id
_entity_poly.type
_entity_poly.pdbx_seq_one_letter_code
_entity_poly.pdbx_strand_id
1 'polypeptide(L)'
;MSIEIPGLTQVVIPSAITVHLGAPDEPAENVTVPFLDYIKNVASSELYPTWPESALRANIYAITSIALNRIFTEWYRSRGYNFDITNDTRFDQAFVNNRGIFDSVSVLSDELFDSFITRQGQIEPLYAQFCDGRVSFCPGLLQWGSVALAQEGYTPYEILQYYYGTDINIQTDTPIAEAYETYPGIPLQLGDNNPYVLLMQIRLNTIATNYPAIQRIPNPAGTYDEATQAAVRQFQGIFNLPVTGIIDKSTWYEIRRIYAAVTRLAELTSRGIILSEIPEYTPTPGPEEVVPRVQAVQYFLNVLSAYYNTIPTVDINGVLNTQTRTAIMEFQKTFNLPITGLVDEQTWTTMFNAVSGILNTLPPSVIALPALLWPGITYQLGSEGPGVYLIQQYLSYIASVLEGIPPAEPDGIYGPRTELAVRTFQEYFGIDVTGVVDRYTWDRIVLIYRNLRFGNTSNIGGPQES
;
A
#
# COMPACT_ATOMS: atom_id res chain seq x y z
N MET A 1 -8.43 7.04 14.73
CA MET A 1 -7.06 7.30 14.27
C MET A 1 -7.14 7.35 12.76
N SER A 2 -6.74 8.46 12.14
CA SER A 2 -6.69 8.59 10.69
C SER A 2 -5.75 7.51 10.14
N ILE A 3 -6.26 6.70 9.22
CA ILE A 3 -5.45 5.66 8.59
C ILE A 3 -4.40 6.34 7.72
N GLU A 4 -3.13 6.07 8.00
CA GLU A 4 -2.01 6.58 7.21
C GLU A 4 -1.86 5.75 5.93
N ILE A 5 -2.25 6.33 4.79
CA ILE A 5 -2.13 5.69 3.48
C ILE A 5 -0.97 6.36 2.74
N PRO A 6 0.08 5.59 2.36
CA PRO A 6 1.21 6.13 1.61
C PRO A 6 0.75 6.86 0.35
N GLY A 7 1.17 8.12 0.20
CA GLY A 7 0.80 8.97 -0.93
C GLY A 7 -0.61 9.59 -0.88
N LEU A 8 -1.39 9.36 0.19
CA LEU A 8 -2.63 10.08 0.50
C LEU A 8 -2.56 10.87 1.81
N THR A 9 -1.94 10.31 2.85
CA THR A 9 -1.84 10.99 4.17
C THR A 9 -0.47 10.83 4.83
N GLN A 10 0.47 10.16 4.16
CA GLN A 10 1.83 9.97 4.65
C GLN A 10 2.84 9.99 3.49
N VAL A 11 3.91 10.76 3.67
CA VAL A 11 5.13 10.72 2.84
C VAL A 11 6.10 9.76 3.51
N VAL A 12 6.85 9.00 2.71
CA VAL A 12 7.89 8.07 3.18
C VAL A 12 9.22 8.45 2.55
N ILE A 13 10.32 8.20 3.27
CA ILE A 13 11.66 8.28 2.72
C ILE A 13 11.93 6.99 1.96
N PRO A 14 12.24 7.05 0.66
CA PRO A 14 12.51 5.85 -0.12
C PRO A 14 13.83 5.22 0.34
N SER A 15 13.91 3.89 0.34
CA SER A 15 15.18 3.19 0.63
C SER A 15 16.27 3.49 -0.39
N ALA A 16 15.89 3.72 -1.66
CA ALA A 16 16.79 4.02 -2.76
C ALA A 16 16.16 4.99 -3.78
N ILE A 17 17.00 5.61 -4.60
CA ILE A 17 16.60 6.49 -5.71
C ILE A 17 17.36 6.12 -6.97
N THR A 18 16.67 6.10 -8.11
CA THR A 18 17.25 5.81 -9.43
C THR A 18 17.53 7.10 -10.18
N VAL A 19 18.80 7.41 -10.38
CA VAL A 19 19.29 8.60 -11.07
C VAL A 19 19.62 8.28 -12.53
N HIS A 20 19.06 9.03 -13.46
CA HIS A 20 19.45 8.97 -14.87
C HIS A 20 20.62 9.93 -15.14
N LEU A 21 21.72 9.41 -15.70
CA LEU A 21 22.97 10.16 -15.91
C LEU A 21 22.98 10.99 -17.21
N GLY A 22 21.88 11.67 -17.52
CA GLY A 22 21.72 12.49 -18.72
C GLY A 22 20.41 13.28 -18.72
N ALA A 23 20.11 13.95 -19.83
CA ALA A 23 18.79 14.54 -20.03
C ALA A 23 17.71 13.45 -20.16
N PRO A 24 16.42 13.72 -19.86
CA PRO A 24 15.40 12.67 -19.77
C PRO A 24 15.28 11.75 -21.00
N ASP A 25 15.40 12.32 -22.20
CA ASP A 25 15.29 11.59 -23.48
C ASP A 25 16.66 11.12 -24.03
N GLU A 26 17.75 11.38 -23.30
CA GLU A 26 19.11 11.02 -23.72
C GLU A 26 19.42 9.56 -23.38
N PRO A 27 20.10 8.80 -24.26
CA PRO A 27 20.57 7.47 -23.90
C PRO A 27 21.71 7.58 -22.87
N ALA A 28 21.38 7.46 -21.59
CA ALA A 28 22.33 7.41 -20.48
C ALA A 28 22.03 6.26 -19.49
N GLU A 29 23.00 5.97 -18.64
CA GLU A 29 22.88 4.95 -17.59
C GLU A 29 21.92 5.40 -16.49
N ASN A 30 21.14 4.45 -15.97
CA ASN A 30 20.38 4.62 -14.72
C ASN A 30 21.15 3.97 -13.58
N VAL A 31 21.45 4.74 -12.53
CA VAL A 31 22.16 4.27 -11.34
C VAL A 31 21.23 4.36 -10.14
N THR A 32 21.01 3.23 -9.46
CA THR A 32 20.22 3.17 -8.23
C THR A 32 21.17 3.21 -7.03
N VAL A 33 20.96 4.16 -6.12
CA VAL A 33 21.75 4.34 -4.90
C VAL A 33 20.83 4.46 -3.69
N PRO A 34 21.32 4.15 -2.47
CA PRO A 34 20.59 4.48 -1.24
C PRO A 34 20.21 5.96 -1.21
N PHE A 35 19.01 6.29 -0.75
CA PHE A 35 18.52 7.67 -0.79
C PHE A 35 19.42 8.63 0.00
N LEU A 36 19.90 8.19 1.17
CA LEU A 36 20.88 8.93 1.96
C LEU A 36 22.18 9.22 1.18
N ASP A 37 22.70 8.23 0.43
CA ASP A 37 23.90 8.41 -0.37
C ASP A 37 23.68 9.39 -1.52
N TYR A 38 22.49 9.41 -2.10
CA TYR A 38 22.10 10.44 -3.07
C TYR A 38 22.13 11.84 -2.45
N ILE A 39 21.54 12.03 -1.27
CA ILE A 39 21.53 13.35 -0.59
C ILE A 39 22.96 13.81 -0.29
N LYS A 40 23.80 12.92 0.26
CA LYS A 40 25.23 13.21 0.50
C LYS A 40 25.97 13.60 -0.78
N ASN A 41 25.67 12.90 -1.88
CA ASN A 41 26.27 13.15 -3.19
C ASN A 41 25.91 14.56 -3.70
N VAL A 42 24.62 14.89 -3.81
CA VAL A 42 24.26 16.19 -4.38
C VAL A 42 24.59 17.32 -3.42
N ALA A 43 24.48 17.14 -2.11
CA ALA A 43 24.94 18.14 -1.16
C ALA A 43 26.44 18.41 -1.31
N SER A 44 27.25 17.39 -1.58
CA SER A 44 28.68 17.59 -1.89
C SER A 44 28.93 18.19 -3.28
N SER A 45 27.97 18.10 -4.21
CA SER A 45 28.04 18.65 -5.59
C SER A 45 27.60 20.10 -5.67
N GLU A 46 26.66 20.46 -4.83
CA GLU A 46 25.99 21.75 -4.85
C GLU A 46 26.58 22.72 -3.81
N LEU A 47 27.20 22.20 -2.74
CA LEU A 47 27.60 23.00 -1.57
C LEU A 47 29.09 22.93 -1.29
N TYR A 48 29.62 24.03 -0.73
CA TYR A 48 30.99 24.06 -0.24
C TYR A 48 31.03 23.68 1.24
N PRO A 49 31.88 22.73 1.66
CA PRO A 49 31.91 22.21 3.04
C PRO A 49 32.33 23.25 4.09
N THR A 50 32.88 24.39 3.66
CA THR A 50 33.33 25.51 4.51
C THR A 50 32.25 26.57 4.75
N TRP A 51 31.05 26.40 4.19
CA TRP A 51 29.95 27.33 4.43
C TRP A 51 29.46 27.26 5.89
N PRO A 52 28.85 28.34 6.41
CA PRO A 52 28.22 28.31 7.72
C PRO A 52 27.21 27.16 7.82
N GLU A 53 27.19 26.49 8.97
CA GLU A 53 26.32 25.32 9.18
C GLU A 53 24.85 25.64 8.91
N SER A 54 24.36 26.83 9.31
CA SER A 54 22.97 27.23 9.04
C SER A 54 22.63 27.24 7.55
N ALA A 55 23.57 27.69 6.70
CA ALA A 55 23.42 27.68 5.25
C ALA A 55 23.44 26.25 4.70
N LEU A 56 24.36 25.40 5.18
CA LEU A 56 24.43 24.00 4.77
C LEU A 56 23.11 23.26 5.09
N ARG A 57 22.60 23.39 6.31
CA ARG A 57 21.32 22.78 6.73
C ARG A 57 20.15 23.25 5.87
N ALA A 58 20.01 24.55 5.63
CA ALA A 58 18.95 25.10 4.78
C ALA A 58 18.99 24.52 3.36
N ASN A 59 20.18 24.42 2.77
CA ASN A 59 20.34 23.82 1.44
C ASN A 59 20.05 22.32 1.43
N ILE A 60 20.50 21.57 2.44
CA ILE A 60 20.23 20.13 2.55
C ILE A 60 18.71 19.87 2.65
N TYR A 61 17.96 20.66 3.42
CA TYR A 61 16.50 20.56 3.44
C TYR A 61 15.88 20.80 2.05
N ALA A 62 16.35 21.80 1.30
CA ALA A 62 15.86 22.07 -0.05
C ALA A 62 16.19 20.90 -1.02
N ILE A 63 17.40 20.35 -0.93
CA ILE A 63 17.87 19.20 -1.69
C ILE A 63 16.98 17.97 -1.46
N THR A 64 16.77 17.61 -0.18
CA THR A 64 15.92 16.48 0.23
C THR A 64 14.49 16.69 -0.26
N SER A 65 13.96 17.92 -0.10
CA SER A 65 12.61 18.26 -0.52
C SER A 65 12.40 18.14 -2.03
N ILE A 66 13.34 18.56 -2.87
CA ILE A 66 13.26 18.36 -4.33
C ILE A 66 13.28 16.88 -4.70
N ALA A 67 14.20 16.11 -4.10
CA ALA A 67 14.33 14.67 -4.40
C ALA A 67 13.04 13.91 -4.04
N LEU A 68 12.51 14.16 -2.83
CA LEU A 68 11.24 13.61 -2.41
C LEU A 68 10.08 14.12 -3.26
N ASN A 69 10.07 15.37 -3.70
CA ASN A 69 9.03 15.87 -4.59
C ASN A 69 9.00 15.11 -5.93
N ARG A 70 10.15 14.81 -6.53
CA ARG A 70 10.22 14.02 -7.77
C ARG A 70 9.65 12.62 -7.61
N ILE A 71 9.96 11.97 -6.49
CA ILE A 71 9.46 10.63 -6.16
C ILE A 71 7.97 10.69 -5.80
N PHE A 72 7.59 11.62 -4.93
CA PHE A 72 6.21 11.85 -4.50
C PHE A 72 5.30 12.22 -5.67
N THR A 73 5.78 12.92 -6.69
CA THR A 73 4.97 13.21 -7.88
C THR A 73 5.07 12.10 -8.93
N GLU A 74 5.97 11.12 -8.75
CA GLU A 74 6.39 10.17 -9.79
C GLU A 74 6.67 10.91 -11.10
N TRP A 75 7.41 12.02 -11.03
CA TRP A 75 7.53 12.96 -12.15
C TRP A 75 7.99 12.25 -13.43
N TYR A 76 9.07 11.48 -13.36
CA TYR A 76 9.54 10.74 -14.53
C TYR A 76 8.74 9.45 -14.76
N ARG A 77 8.44 8.66 -13.71
CA ARG A 77 7.71 7.39 -13.86
C ARG A 77 6.32 7.54 -14.49
N SER A 78 5.56 8.57 -14.10
CA SER A 78 4.24 8.88 -14.68
C SER A 78 4.31 9.28 -16.16
N ARG A 79 5.50 9.59 -16.67
CA ARG A 79 5.76 9.92 -18.08
C ARG A 79 6.36 8.74 -18.86
N GLY A 80 6.42 7.54 -18.27
CA GLY A 80 6.91 6.33 -18.91
C GLY A 80 8.40 6.08 -18.75
N TYR A 81 9.12 6.91 -18.00
CA TYR A 81 10.52 6.66 -17.67
C TYR A 81 10.65 5.61 -16.55
N ASN A 82 11.80 4.95 -16.48
CA ASN A 82 12.11 3.93 -15.48
C ASN A 82 13.08 4.44 -14.38
N PHE A 83 13.23 5.75 -14.26
CA PHE A 83 14.06 6.44 -13.25
C PHE A 83 13.26 7.48 -12.48
N ASP A 84 13.84 7.99 -11.39
CA ASP A 84 13.18 8.88 -10.44
C ASP A 84 13.60 10.34 -10.58
N ILE A 85 14.84 10.57 -11.02
CA ILE A 85 15.43 11.91 -11.16
C ILE A 85 16.58 11.89 -12.17
N THR A 86 16.90 13.02 -12.80
CA THR A 86 18.10 13.17 -13.64
C THR A 86 19.26 13.79 -12.85
N ASN A 87 20.49 13.68 -13.35
CA ASN A 87 21.63 14.45 -12.84
C ASN A 87 21.91 15.75 -13.64
N ASP A 88 21.05 16.06 -14.60
CA ASP A 88 21.17 17.24 -15.45
C ASP A 88 20.55 18.46 -14.75
N THR A 89 21.39 19.45 -14.44
CA THR A 89 21.00 20.65 -13.67
C THR A 89 20.03 21.58 -14.40
N ARG A 90 19.74 21.32 -15.68
CA ARG A 90 18.65 21.98 -16.41
C ARG A 90 17.28 21.51 -15.94
N PHE A 91 17.20 20.29 -15.40
CA PHE A 91 15.95 19.65 -15.00
C PHE A 91 15.90 19.38 -13.50
N ASP A 92 17.02 18.94 -12.90
CA ASP A 92 17.11 18.47 -11.52
C ASP A 92 18.42 18.93 -10.84
N GLN A 93 19.01 18.10 -9.97
CA GLN A 93 20.11 18.44 -9.07
C GLN A 93 21.43 17.83 -9.56
N ALA A 94 22.57 18.45 -9.25
CA ALA A 94 23.87 17.94 -9.66
C ALA A 94 24.23 16.66 -8.90
N PHE A 95 24.21 15.54 -9.61
CA PHE A 95 24.67 14.25 -9.10
C PHE A 95 25.85 13.73 -9.93
N VAL A 96 26.91 13.30 -9.25
CA VAL A 96 28.11 12.74 -9.91
C VAL A 96 28.35 11.33 -9.41
N ASN A 97 28.20 10.34 -10.31
CA ASN A 97 28.42 8.95 -9.96
C ASN A 97 29.85 8.70 -9.46
N ASN A 98 30.01 7.93 -8.38
CA ASN A 98 31.31 7.58 -7.76
C ASN A 98 32.19 8.75 -7.28
N ARG A 99 31.61 9.91 -6.93
CA ARG A 99 32.39 11.01 -6.34
C ARG A 99 32.78 10.77 -4.87
N GLY A 100 33.79 11.50 -4.39
CA GLY A 100 34.06 11.63 -2.96
C GLY A 100 33.04 12.53 -2.25
N ILE A 101 32.76 12.22 -0.99
CA ILE A 101 31.82 12.95 -0.10
C ILE A 101 32.64 13.73 0.93
N PHE A 102 32.25 14.97 1.24
CA PHE A 102 32.90 15.75 2.29
C PHE A 102 32.34 15.38 3.68
N ASP A 103 33.20 15.15 4.67
CA ASP A 103 32.80 14.68 6.01
C ASP A 103 31.77 15.61 6.68
N SER A 104 31.97 16.94 6.61
CA SER A 104 31.06 17.91 7.23
C SER A 104 29.66 17.89 6.60
N VAL A 105 29.58 17.69 5.29
CA VAL A 105 28.31 17.56 4.57
C VAL A 105 27.67 16.20 4.87
N SER A 106 28.47 15.13 4.93
CA SER A 106 27.97 13.79 5.26
C SER A 106 27.26 13.77 6.60
N VAL A 107 27.87 14.33 7.65
CA VAL A 107 27.30 14.33 9.01
C VAL A 107 25.96 15.06 9.05
N LEU A 108 25.86 16.21 8.37
CA LEU A 108 24.60 16.95 8.30
C LEU A 108 23.55 16.22 7.45
N SER A 109 23.95 15.55 6.37
CA SER A 109 23.03 14.72 5.58
C SER A 109 22.52 13.52 6.36
N ASP A 110 23.36 12.87 7.18
CA ASP A 110 22.96 11.78 8.07
C ASP A 110 21.88 12.21 9.08
N GLU A 111 21.92 13.47 9.52
CA GLU A 111 20.94 14.05 10.45
C GLU A 111 19.63 14.46 9.75
N LEU A 112 19.69 14.89 8.49
CA LEU A 112 18.59 15.63 7.86
C LEU A 112 17.88 14.90 6.71
N PHE A 113 18.35 13.73 6.29
CA PHE A 113 17.81 13.05 5.10
C PHE A 113 16.34 12.60 5.24
N ASP A 114 15.85 12.48 6.46
CA ASP A 114 14.47 12.11 6.78
C ASP A 114 13.53 13.31 6.96
N SER A 115 14.05 14.50 6.65
CA SER A 115 13.38 15.76 6.92
C SER A 115 13.25 16.61 5.67
N PHE A 116 12.06 17.18 5.43
CA PHE A 116 11.76 17.90 4.20
C PHE A 116 10.80 19.08 4.42
N ILE A 117 10.75 19.97 3.42
CA ILE A 117 9.96 21.21 3.51
C ILE A 117 8.55 20.92 3.02
N THR A 118 7.55 21.37 3.76
CA THR A 118 6.14 21.33 3.36
C THR A 118 5.53 22.72 3.48
N ARG A 119 4.42 22.95 2.76
CA ARG A 119 3.55 24.10 3.04
C ARG A 119 2.67 23.78 4.24
N GLN A 120 2.36 24.79 5.05
CA GLN A 120 1.49 24.59 6.22
C GLN A 120 0.14 24.01 5.80
N GLY A 121 -0.23 22.88 6.42
CA GLY A 121 -1.46 22.16 6.11
C GLY A 121 -1.40 21.26 4.87
N GLN A 122 -0.28 21.22 4.14
CA GLN A 122 -0.07 20.31 3.01
C GLN A 122 0.79 19.11 3.41
N ILE A 123 0.61 18.00 2.70
CA ILE A 123 1.40 16.78 2.91
C ILE A 123 2.57 16.67 1.93
N GLU A 124 2.51 17.35 0.79
CA GLU A 124 3.47 17.16 -0.29
C GLU A 124 4.83 17.79 0.03
N PRO A 125 5.94 17.11 -0.30
CA PRO A 125 7.24 17.75 -0.29
C PRO A 125 7.24 18.95 -1.23
N LEU A 126 7.65 20.11 -0.74
CA LEU A 126 7.76 21.32 -1.54
C LEU A 126 8.81 21.08 -2.62
N TYR A 127 8.50 21.46 -3.87
CA TYR A 127 9.53 21.61 -4.89
C TYR A 127 10.36 22.87 -4.57
N ALA A 128 11.24 22.73 -3.58
CA ALA A 128 12.05 23.78 -2.97
C ALA A 128 13.18 24.18 -3.91
N GLN A 129 12.82 24.79 -5.05
CA GLN A 129 13.75 25.21 -6.09
C GLN A 129 14.90 26.01 -5.47
N PHE A 130 16.12 25.71 -5.89
CA PHE A 130 17.31 26.46 -5.51
C PHE A 130 18.23 26.67 -6.72
N CYS A 131 19.13 27.63 -6.61
CA CYS A 131 20.14 27.93 -7.62
C CYS A 131 21.32 28.66 -6.96
N ASP A 132 22.46 28.73 -7.66
CA ASP A 132 23.70 29.34 -7.17
C ASP A 132 23.51 30.76 -6.63
N GLY A 133 22.80 31.63 -7.36
CA GLY A 133 22.54 33.01 -6.92
C GLY A 133 23.68 34.00 -7.18
N ARG A 134 24.79 33.57 -7.80
CA ARG A 134 25.81 34.46 -8.37
C ARG A 134 25.79 34.46 -9.89
N VAL A 135 25.71 33.27 -10.49
CA VAL A 135 25.70 33.09 -11.95
C VAL A 135 24.27 32.90 -12.47
N SER A 136 23.45 32.16 -11.72
CA SER A 136 22.05 31.89 -12.06
C SER A 136 21.12 32.42 -10.97
N PHE A 137 19.92 32.86 -11.38
CA PHE A 137 18.89 33.35 -10.48
C PHE A 137 17.59 32.58 -10.72
N CYS A 138 16.88 32.31 -9.64
CA CYS A 138 15.65 31.55 -9.60
C CYS A 138 14.73 32.17 -8.53
N PRO A 139 13.42 31.90 -8.58
CA PRO A 139 12.48 32.42 -7.58
C PRO A 139 12.60 31.76 -6.19
N GLY A 140 13.47 30.75 -6.04
CA GLY A 140 13.67 30.01 -4.81
C GLY A 140 14.96 30.39 -4.07
N LEU A 141 15.51 29.44 -3.32
CA LEU A 141 16.69 29.66 -2.48
C LEU A 141 17.93 29.96 -3.33
N LEU A 142 18.59 31.07 -3.01
CA LEU A 142 19.89 31.42 -3.58
C LEU A 142 20.97 30.84 -2.67
N GLN A 143 21.76 29.88 -3.17
CA GLN A 143 22.76 29.17 -2.37
C GLN A 143 23.74 30.16 -1.71
N TRP A 144 24.32 31.09 -2.47
CA TRP A 144 25.19 32.12 -1.89
C TRP A 144 24.46 33.19 -1.05
N GLY A 145 23.17 33.42 -1.31
CA GLY A 145 22.35 34.29 -0.48
C GLY A 145 22.09 33.68 0.91
N SER A 146 21.92 32.36 0.98
CA SER A 146 21.79 31.64 2.26
C SER A 146 23.04 31.78 3.13
N VAL A 147 24.23 31.88 2.53
CA VAL A 147 25.50 32.12 3.24
C VAL A 147 25.51 33.52 3.86
N ALA A 148 25.05 34.55 3.14
CA ALA A 148 24.98 35.91 3.66
C ALA A 148 24.01 35.99 4.85
N LEU A 149 22.81 35.41 4.73
CA LEU A 149 21.84 35.36 5.83
C LEU A 149 22.37 34.59 7.04
N ALA A 150 23.06 33.47 6.83
CA ALA A 150 23.68 32.72 7.93
C ALA A 150 24.76 33.54 8.66
N GLN A 151 25.53 34.37 7.94
CA GLN A 151 26.52 35.27 8.54
C GLN A 151 25.86 36.40 9.34
N GLU A 152 24.64 36.80 8.97
CA GLU A 152 23.81 37.73 9.73
C GLU A 152 23.14 37.07 10.96
N GLY A 153 23.36 35.77 11.18
CA GLY A 153 22.86 35.04 12.35
C GLY A 153 21.52 34.35 12.16
N TYR A 154 20.98 34.30 10.94
CA TYR A 154 19.74 33.58 10.66
C TYR A 154 19.91 32.07 10.87
N THR A 155 18.90 31.45 11.47
CA THR A 155 18.80 30.00 11.61
C THR A 155 18.44 29.33 10.27
N PRO A 156 18.67 28.01 10.11
CA PRO A 156 18.27 27.30 8.88
C PRO A 156 16.80 27.53 8.51
N TYR A 157 15.91 27.52 9.50
CA TYR A 157 14.48 27.68 9.28
C TYR A 157 14.12 29.11 8.84
N GLU A 158 14.72 30.14 9.45
CA GLU A 158 14.49 31.53 9.05
C GLU A 158 15.02 31.80 7.62
N ILE A 159 16.15 31.18 7.24
CA ILE A 159 16.66 31.24 5.86
C ILE A 159 15.64 30.63 4.90
N LEU A 160 15.09 29.46 5.22
CA LEU A 160 14.07 28.82 4.39
C LEU A 160 12.80 29.67 4.29
N GLN A 161 12.34 30.26 5.40
CA GLN A 161 11.18 31.15 5.40
C GLN A 161 11.41 32.42 4.58
N TYR A 162 12.64 32.95 4.57
CA TYR A 162 13.00 34.10 3.75
C TYR A 162 12.78 33.82 2.25
N TYR A 163 13.19 32.64 1.77
CA TYR A 163 13.10 32.28 0.35
C TYR A 163 11.77 31.67 -0.07
N TYR A 164 11.15 30.89 0.82
CA TYR A 164 9.96 30.11 0.48
C TYR A 164 8.68 30.67 1.07
N GLY A 165 8.75 31.69 1.93
CA GLY A 165 7.61 32.25 2.63
C GLY A 165 7.45 31.67 4.04
N THR A 166 6.68 32.37 4.87
CA THR A 166 6.48 32.00 6.28
C THR A 166 5.51 30.83 6.47
N ASP A 167 4.77 30.47 5.42
CA ASP A 167 3.77 29.40 5.35
C ASP A 167 4.40 28.03 5.02
N ILE A 168 5.62 27.79 5.50
CA ILE A 168 6.28 26.49 5.41
C ILE A 168 6.38 25.84 6.80
N ASN A 169 6.63 24.54 6.80
CA ASN A 169 7.08 23.75 7.95
C ASN A 169 8.22 22.83 7.50
N ILE A 170 8.98 22.30 8.47
CA ILE A 170 9.89 21.18 8.25
C ILE A 170 9.23 19.95 8.85
N GLN A 171 8.89 18.97 8.01
CA GLN A 171 8.48 17.66 8.48
C GLN A 171 9.74 16.87 8.85
N THR A 172 9.80 16.32 10.06
CA THR A 172 10.93 15.53 10.58
C THR A 172 10.50 14.09 10.85
N ASP A 173 11.48 13.22 11.08
CA ASP A 173 11.31 11.83 11.51
C ASP A 173 10.41 11.02 10.54
N THR A 174 10.57 11.27 9.23
CA THR A 174 9.75 10.66 8.20
C THR A 174 10.13 9.18 8.07
N PRO A 175 9.17 8.23 8.14
CA PRO A 175 9.48 6.81 8.10
C PRO A 175 10.11 6.40 6.78
N ILE A 176 11.10 5.51 6.86
CA ILE A 176 11.75 4.91 5.69
C ILE A 176 10.91 3.73 5.20
N ALA A 177 10.63 3.68 3.90
CA ALA A 177 9.95 2.57 3.25
C ALA A 177 10.60 2.27 1.89
N GLU A 178 10.37 1.08 1.35
CA GLU A 178 10.73 0.82 -0.04
C GLU A 178 9.86 1.69 -0.97
N ALA A 179 10.49 2.30 -1.97
CA ALA A 179 9.79 3.07 -2.99
C ALA A 179 9.08 2.11 -3.96
N TYR A 180 7.80 1.86 -3.74
CA TYR A 180 6.98 1.09 -4.68
C TYR A 180 6.31 1.99 -5.72
N GLU A 181 5.97 1.40 -6.87
CA GLU A 181 4.96 1.96 -7.76
C GLU A 181 3.69 2.27 -6.96
N THR A 182 3.11 3.46 -7.13
CA THR A 182 1.91 3.83 -6.36
C THR A 182 0.64 3.18 -6.88
N TYR A 183 0.67 2.58 -8.07
CA TYR A 183 -0.44 1.79 -8.57
C TYR A 183 -0.60 0.53 -7.69
N PRO A 184 -1.79 0.26 -7.13
CA PRO A 184 -1.98 -0.83 -6.16
C PRO A 184 -1.90 -2.25 -6.76
N GLY A 185 -1.42 -2.40 -7.99
CA GLY A 185 -1.35 -3.69 -8.71
C GLY A 185 -2.70 -4.20 -9.22
N ILE A 186 -3.81 -3.63 -8.77
CA ILE A 186 -5.17 -4.00 -9.17
C ILE A 186 -5.94 -2.80 -9.75
N PRO A 187 -6.73 -3.01 -10.82
CA PRO A 187 -7.53 -1.93 -11.40
C PRO A 187 -8.67 -1.54 -10.46
N LEU A 188 -9.04 -0.26 -10.46
CA LEU A 188 -10.21 0.22 -9.73
C LEU A 188 -11.43 0.30 -10.64
N GLN A 189 -12.56 -0.25 -10.20
CA GLN A 189 -13.77 -0.39 -10.99
C GLN A 189 -15.04 -0.30 -10.12
N LEU A 190 -16.20 -0.27 -10.79
CA LEU A 190 -17.51 -0.15 -10.14
C LEU A 190 -17.70 -1.20 -9.03
N GLY A 191 -18.10 -0.74 -7.85
CA GLY A 191 -18.29 -1.57 -6.66
C GLY A 191 -17.07 -1.62 -5.71
N ASP A 192 -15.89 -1.19 -6.17
CA ASP A 192 -14.72 -1.10 -5.31
C ASP A 192 -14.93 -0.08 -4.19
N ASN A 193 -14.40 -0.41 -3.02
CA ASN A 193 -14.48 0.46 -1.86
C ASN A 193 -13.17 0.40 -1.10
N ASN A 194 -12.30 1.39 -1.30
CA ASN A 194 -10.98 1.41 -0.69
C ASN A 194 -10.40 2.83 -0.74
N PRO A 195 -9.33 3.11 0.01
CA PRO A 195 -8.77 4.45 0.04
C PRO A 195 -8.16 4.92 -1.29
N TYR A 196 -7.76 4.00 -2.19
CA TYR A 196 -7.27 4.39 -3.51
C TYR A 196 -8.37 4.96 -4.39
N VAL A 197 -9.61 4.47 -4.25
CA VAL A 197 -10.76 5.08 -4.90
C VAL A 197 -10.95 6.51 -4.40
N LEU A 198 -10.87 6.74 -3.07
CA LEU A 198 -11.01 8.08 -2.51
C LEU A 198 -9.94 9.02 -3.07
N LEU A 199 -8.69 8.55 -3.11
CA LEU A 199 -7.58 9.28 -3.70
C LEU A 199 -7.87 9.67 -5.16
N MET A 200 -8.36 8.73 -5.98
CA MET A 200 -8.70 9.02 -7.38
C MET A 200 -9.88 9.98 -7.50
N GLN A 201 -10.90 9.86 -6.65
CA GLN A 201 -12.03 10.79 -6.64
C GLN A 201 -11.59 12.23 -6.33
N ILE A 202 -10.74 12.40 -5.32
CA ILE A 202 -10.17 13.71 -4.96
C ILE A 202 -9.38 14.28 -6.13
N ARG A 203 -8.46 13.49 -6.71
CA ARG A 203 -7.63 13.92 -7.85
C ARG A 203 -8.47 14.30 -9.05
N LEU A 204 -9.47 13.49 -9.42
CA LEU A 204 -10.39 13.77 -10.52
C LEU A 204 -11.19 15.06 -10.27
N ASN A 205 -11.67 15.28 -9.04
CA ASN A 205 -12.37 16.51 -8.67
C ASN A 205 -11.48 17.75 -8.75
N THR A 206 -10.21 17.64 -8.36
CA THR A 206 -9.24 18.72 -8.53
C THR A 206 -9.01 19.01 -10.01
N ILE A 207 -8.75 17.97 -10.82
CA ILE A 207 -8.57 18.07 -12.27
C ILE A 207 -9.80 18.71 -12.94
N ALA A 208 -11.01 18.34 -12.52
CA ALA A 208 -12.26 18.89 -13.03
C ALA A 208 -12.38 20.42 -12.89
N THR A 209 -11.60 21.05 -11.99
CA THR A 209 -11.51 22.52 -11.90
C THR A 209 -10.96 23.15 -13.18
N ASN A 210 -9.99 22.49 -13.81
CA ASN A 210 -9.37 22.93 -15.06
C ASN A 210 -9.98 22.27 -16.30
N TYR A 211 -10.67 21.13 -16.12
CA TYR A 211 -11.32 20.35 -17.18
C TYR A 211 -12.81 20.15 -16.87
N PRO A 212 -13.68 21.17 -17.08
CA PRO A 212 -15.09 21.13 -16.65
C PRO A 212 -15.97 20.07 -17.34
N ALA A 213 -15.47 19.46 -18.41
CA ALA A 213 -16.12 18.32 -19.05
C ALA A 213 -16.08 17.05 -18.17
N ILE A 214 -15.14 16.98 -17.22
CA ILE A 214 -15.13 15.97 -16.16
C ILE A 214 -16.11 16.43 -15.10
N GLN A 215 -17.22 15.72 -14.97
CA GLN A 215 -18.21 15.95 -13.93
C GLN A 215 -17.60 15.67 -12.56
N ARG A 216 -17.78 16.61 -11.64
CA ARG A 216 -17.32 16.43 -10.26
C ARG A 216 -18.12 15.31 -9.59
N ILE A 217 -17.40 14.43 -8.92
CA ILE A 217 -17.92 13.32 -8.14
C ILE A 217 -18.44 13.90 -6.82
N PRO A 218 -19.75 13.80 -6.54
CA PRO A 218 -20.31 14.30 -5.29
C PRO A 218 -19.90 13.39 -4.12
N ASN A 219 -19.63 13.98 -2.96
CA ASN A 219 -19.35 13.27 -1.70
C ASN A 219 -18.33 12.13 -1.84
N PRO A 220 -17.06 12.43 -2.23
CA PRO A 220 -16.04 11.41 -2.40
C PRO A 220 -15.81 10.67 -1.07
N ALA A 221 -16.22 9.39 -1.02
CA ALA A 221 -16.19 8.55 0.17
C ALA A 221 -15.34 7.28 -0.03
N GLY A 222 -14.67 7.14 -1.19
CA GLY A 222 -13.87 5.97 -1.53
C GLY A 222 -14.67 4.78 -2.03
N THR A 223 -15.94 4.96 -2.38
CA THR A 223 -16.75 3.98 -3.12
C THR A 223 -16.73 4.32 -4.60
N TYR A 224 -16.37 3.37 -5.45
CA TYR A 224 -16.32 3.53 -6.89
C TYR A 224 -17.73 3.29 -7.43
N ASP A 225 -18.51 4.36 -7.51
CA ASP A 225 -19.89 4.37 -7.95
C ASP A 225 -20.04 4.79 -9.43
N GLU A 226 -21.28 4.92 -9.89
CA GLU A 226 -21.57 5.33 -11.27
C GLU A 226 -21.05 6.74 -11.58
N ALA A 227 -21.07 7.65 -10.60
CA ALA A 227 -20.52 9.01 -10.74
C ALA A 227 -19.00 8.96 -10.94
N THR A 228 -18.30 8.13 -10.16
CA THR A 228 -16.85 7.89 -10.31
C THR A 228 -16.54 7.28 -11.66
N GLN A 229 -17.29 6.25 -12.08
CA GLN A 229 -17.12 5.63 -13.39
C GLN A 229 -17.33 6.64 -14.54
N ALA A 230 -18.35 7.49 -14.44
CA ALA A 230 -18.64 8.51 -15.44
C ALA A 230 -17.50 9.55 -15.55
N ALA A 231 -17.00 10.04 -14.42
CA ALA A 231 -15.87 10.95 -14.37
C ALA A 231 -14.59 10.32 -14.98
N VAL A 232 -14.34 9.03 -14.69
CA VAL A 232 -13.21 8.29 -15.27
C VAL A 232 -13.35 8.13 -16.79
N ARG A 233 -14.55 7.81 -17.31
CA ARG A 233 -14.78 7.75 -18.76
C ARG A 233 -14.53 9.09 -19.44
N GLN A 234 -14.98 10.19 -18.83
CA GLN A 234 -14.76 11.54 -19.34
C GLN A 234 -13.27 11.89 -19.33
N PHE A 235 -12.57 11.61 -18.23
CA PHE A 235 -11.12 11.75 -18.14
C PHE A 235 -10.40 10.97 -19.25
N GLN A 236 -10.70 9.67 -19.38
CA GLN A 236 -10.09 8.82 -20.41
C GLN A 236 -10.32 9.36 -21.82
N GLY A 237 -11.54 9.82 -22.12
CA GLY A 237 -11.87 10.43 -23.41
C GLY A 237 -11.09 11.73 -23.69
N ILE A 238 -10.91 12.59 -22.69
CA ILE A 238 -10.16 13.85 -22.82
C ILE A 238 -8.67 13.60 -23.06
N PHE A 239 -8.10 12.60 -22.41
CA PHE A 239 -6.66 12.29 -22.45
C PHE A 239 -6.30 11.13 -23.40
N ASN A 240 -7.20 10.79 -24.34
CA ASN A 240 -6.99 9.78 -25.39
C ASN A 240 -6.59 8.38 -24.86
N LEU A 241 -7.15 7.99 -23.71
CA LEU A 241 -7.03 6.63 -23.16
C LEU A 241 -8.20 5.75 -23.65
N PRO A 242 -8.09 4.41 -23.58
CA PRO A 242 -9.24 3.53 -23.74
C PRO A 242 -10.36 3.88 -22.75
N VAL A 243 -11.56 4.16 -23.28
CA VAL A 243 -12.72 4.62 -22.46
C VAL A 243 -13.45 3.43 -21.84
N THR A 244 -12.81 2.79 -20.85
CA THR A 244 -13.34 1.62 -20.14
C THR A 244 -14.20 2.01 -18.94
N GLY A 245 -13.95 3.18 -18.34
CA GLY A 245 -14.46 3.55 -17.03
C GLY A 245 -13.81 2.78 -15.88
N ILE A 246 -12.69 2.11 -16.13
CA ILE A 246 -11.86 1.39 -15.15
C ILE A 246 -10.54 2.15 -15.01
N ILE A 247 -10.08 2.38 -13.78
CA ILE A 247 -8.76 2.95 -13.52
C ILE A 247 -7.75 1.80 -13.50
N ASP A 248 -7.25 1.45 -14.68
CA ASP A 248 -6.09 0.56 -14.84
C ASP A 248 -4.77 1.29 -14.59
N LYS A 249 -3.64 0.58 -14.71
CA LYS A 249 -2.29 1.15 -14.52
C LYS A 249 -2.07 2.39 -15.38
N SER A 250 -2.51 2.38 -16.64
CA SER A 250 -2.33 3.52 -17.55
C SER A 250 -3.15 4.74 -17.13
N THR A 251 -4.41 4.53 -16.78
CA THR A 251 -5.33 5.58 -16.32
C THR A 251 -4.86 6.17 -14.98
N TRP A 252 -4.34 5.33 -14.07
CA TRP A 252 -3.79 5.75 -12.78
C TRP A 252 -2.67 6.78 -12.93
N TYR A 253 -1.65 6.45 -13.72
CA TYR A 253 -0.50 7.33 -13.90
C TYR A 253 -0.86 8.58 -14.69
N GLU A 254 -1.79 8.50 -15.64
CA GLU A 254 -2.26 9.67 -16.37
C GLU A 254 -3.05 10.62 -15.45
N ILE A 255 -3.95 10.12 -14.59
CA ILE A 255 -4.62 10.93 -13.57
C ILE A 255 -3.58 11.63 -12.70
N ARG A 256 -2.56 10.91 -12.24
CA ARG A 256 -1.48 11.48 -11.42
C ARG A 256 -0.72 12.57 -12.15
N ARG A 257 -0.32 12.34 -13.40
CA ARG A 257 0.43 13.28 -14.24
C ARG A 257 -0.33 14.58 -14.44
N ILE A 258 -1.61 14.48 -14.80
CA ILE A 258 -2.48 15.63 -15.00
C ILE A 258 -2.75 16.35 -13.68
N TYR A 259 -3.00 15.59 -12.61
CA TYR A 259 -3.17 16.12 -11.26
C TYR A 259 -1.97 17.00 -10.87
N ALA A 260 -0.74 16.45 -10.95
CA ALA A 260 0.49 17.19 -10.63
C ALA A 260 0.68 18.44 -11.49
N ALA A 261 0.25 18.40 -12.76
CA ALA A 261 0.32 19.55 -13.65
C ALA A 261 -0.68 20.66 -13.27
N VAL A 262 -1.94 20.33 -12.96
CA VAL A 262 -2.96 21.34 -12.62
C VAL A 262 -2.76 21.97 -11.24
N THR A 263 -2.17 21.24 -10.30
CA THR A 263 -1.83 21.75 -8.95
C THR A 263 -0.41 22.31 -8.86
N ARG A 264 0.39 22.20 -9.93
CA ARG A 264 1.77 22.67 -10.02
C ARG A 264 2.67 22.10 -8.92
N LEU A 265 2.49 20.81 -8.59
CA LEU A 265 3.25 20.16 -7.50
C LEU A 265 4.76 20.18 -7.72
N ALA A 266 5.21 20.21 -8.98
CA ALA A 266 6.61 20.26 -9.37
C ALA A 266 7.14 21.69 -9.52
N GLU A 267 6.44 22.69 -8.99
CA GLU A 267 6.82 24.10 -9.01
C GLU A 267 6.80 24.70 -7.61
N LEU A 268 7.51 25.81 -7.42
CA LEU A 268 7.57 26.52 -6.13
C LEU A 268 6.19 27.04 -5.67
N THR A 269 5.29 27.32 -6.62
CA THR A 269 3.93 27.86 -6.37
C THR A 269 2.87 26.78 -6.18
N SER A 270 3.29 25.55 -5.83
CA SER A 270 2.41 24.41 -5.59
C SER A 270 1.21 24.76 -4.70
N ARG A 271 0.02 24.35 -5.14
CA ARG A 271 -1.23 24.51 -4.37
C ARG A 271 -1.52 23.31 -3.47
N GLY A 272 -0.90 22.15 -3.74
CA GLY A 272 -0.98 20.93 -2.93
C GLY A 272 -2.40 20.43 -2.60
N ILE A 273 -2.46 19.43 -1.74
CA ILE A 273 -3.66 18.97 -1.04
C ILE A 273 -3.57 19.50 0.37
N ILE A 274 -4.57 20.25 0.80
CA ILE A 274 -4.70 20.64 2.20
C ILE A 274 -5.25 19.43 2.97
N LEU A 275 -4.53 18.96 3.98
CA LEU A 275 -4.88 17.78 4.78
C LEU A 275 -6.28 17.89 5.39
N SER A 276 -6.70 19.09 5.81
CA SER A 276 -8.04 19.33 6.35
C SER A 276 -9.16 19.26 5.31
N GLU A 277 -8.83 19.32 4.02
CA GLU A 277 -9.79 19.18 2.92
C GLU A 277 -9.92 17.73 2.44
N ILE A 278 -9.03 16.83 2.88
CA ILE A 278 -9.15 15.40 2.61
C ILE A 278 -10.29 14.85 3.50
N PRO A 279 -11.38 14.32 2.90
CA PRO A 279 -12.40 13.64 3.69
C PRO A 279 -11.79 12.48 4.44
N GLU A 280 -12.16 12.30 5.72
CA GLU A 280 -11.77 11.09 6.44
C GLU A 280 -12.33 9.87 5.70
N TYR A 281 -11.45 8.95 5.30
CA TYR A 281 -11.89 7.72 4.67
C TYR A 281 -12.64 6.89 5.71
N THR A 282 -13.96 6.86 5.55
CA THR A 282 -14.84 5.94 6.27
C THR A 282 -15.28 4.89 5.27
N PRO A 283 -14.76 3.65 5.36
CA PRO A 283 -15.21 2.61 4.45
C PRO A 283 -16.73 2.50 4.54
N THR A 284 -17.44 2.74 3.45
CA THR A 284 -18.88 2.46 3.43
C THR A 284 -19.07 0.93 3.39
N PRO A 285 -20.24 0.42 3.79
CA PRO A 285 -20.51 -1.01 3.69
C PRO A 285 -20.20 -1.48 2.26
N GLY A 286 -19.46 -2.57 2.11
CA GLY A 286 -19.46 -3.31 0.85
C GLY A 286 -20.89 -3.74 0.50
N PRO A 287 -21.14 -4.27 -0.71
CA PRO A 287 -22.43 -4.90 -0.98
C PRO A 287 -22.78 -5.85 0.17
N GLU A 288 -24.05 -5.96 0.56
CA GLU A 288 -24.55 -6.98 1.52
C GLU A 288 -24.41 -8.42 0.97
N GLU A 289 -23.53 -8.60 -0.01
CA GLU A 289 -23.17 -9.84 -0.62
C GLU A 289 -22.24 -10.61 0.30
N VAL A 290 -22.67 -11.82 0.64
CA VAL A 290 -21.87 -12.76 1.41
C VAL A 290 -20.86 -13.40 0.47
N VAL A 291 -19.58 -13.11 0.69
CA VAL A 291 -18.46 -13.69 -0.05
C VAL A 291 -17.80 -14.76 0.83
N PRO A 292 -17.82 -16.05 0.45
CA PRO A 292 -17.23 -17.13 1.25
C PRO A 292 -15.76 -16.91 1.66
N ARG A 293 -14.93 -16.35 0.75
CA ARG A 293 -13.53 -16.04 1.06
C ARG A 293 -13.38 -15.01 2.17
N VAL A 294 -14.33 -14.08 2.31
CA VAL A 294 -14.32 -13.08 3.39
C VAL A 294 -14.54 -13.74 4.76
N GLN A 295 -15.28 -14.84 4.85
CA GLN A 295 -15.40 -15.57 6.12
C GLN A 295 -14.06 -16.15 6.59
N ALA A 296 -13.23 -16.63 5.65
CA ALA A 296 -11.89 -17.12 5.98
C ALA A 296 -10.99 -15.96 6.45
N VAL A 297 -11.06 -14.80 5.79
CA VAL A 297 -10.35 -13.57 6.22
C VAL A 297 -10.80 -13.16 7.62
N GLN A 298 -12.10 -13.07 7.88
CA GLN A 298 -12.66 -12.70 9.19
C GLN A 298 -12.25 -13.69 10.28
N TYR A 299 -12.22 -14.99 9.97
CA TYR A 299 -11.70 -16.01 10.88
C TYR A 299 -10.22 -15.79 11.20
N PHE A 300 -9.39 -15.56 10.18
CA PHE A 300 -7.96 -15.31 10.34
C PHE A 300 -7.69 -14.05 11.16
N LEU A 301 -8.42 -12.96 10.90
CA LEU A 301 -8.34 -11.74 11.70
C LEU A 301 -8.65 -12.00 13.18
N ASN A 302 -9.69 -12.79 13.48
CA ASN A 302 -10.05 -13.11 14.86
C ASN A 302 -9.02 -14.02 15.55
N VAL A 303 -8.35 -14.92 14.82
CA VAL A 303 -7.21 -15.68 15.38
C VAL A 303 -6.07 -14.73 15.70
N LEU A 304 -5.73 -13.83 14.78
CA LEU A 304 -4.62 -12.88 14.95
C LEU A 304 -4.90 -11.85 16.06
N SER A 305 -6.15 -11.39 16.24
CA SER A 305 -6.51 -10.43 17.29
C SER A 305 -6.24 -10.95 18.71
N ALA A 306 -6.15 -12.26 18.90
CA ALA A 306 -5.79 -12.85 20.19
C ALA A 306 -4.30 -12.65 20.53
N TYR A 307 -3.45 -12.38 19.54
CA TYR A 307 -2.00 -12.21 19.69
C TYR A 307 -1.53 -10.78 19.41
N TYR A 308 -2.24 -10.06 18.55
CA TYR A 308 -1.94 -8.69 18.15
C TYR A 308 -3.09 -7.78 18.56
N ASN A 309 -2.90 -7.02 19.64
CA ASN A 309 -3.92 -6.11 20.20
C ASN A 309 -4.31 -4.95 19.27
N THR A 310 -3.51 -4.68 18.23
CA THR A 310 -3.78 -3.70 17.18
C THR A 310 -4.87 -4.17 16.22
N ILE A 311 -5.07 -5.48 16.06
CA ILE A 311 -6.03 -6.05 15.12
C ILE A 311 -7.38 -6.24 15.84
N PRO A 312 -8.45 -5.53 15.43
CA PRO A 312 -9.77 -5.70 16.05
C PRO A 312 -10.46 -6.99 15.61
N THR A 313 -11.31 -7.54 16.48
CA THR A 313 -12.21 -8.67 16.16
C THR A 313 -13.36 -8.24 15.26
N VAL A 314 -13.86 -9.16 14.45
CA VAL A 314 -14.95 -8.93 13.49
C VAL A 314 -15.96 -10.08 13.47
N ASP A 315 -17.19 -9.80 13.07
CA ASP A 315 -18.21 -10.84 12.85
C ASP A 315 -17.85 -11.69 11.62
N ILE A 316 -17.90 -13.02 11.77
CA ILE A 316 -17.63 -13.96 10.67
C ILE A 316 -18.91 -14.19 9.86
N ASN A 317 -19.32 -13.19 9.09
CA ASN A 317 -20.56 -13.17 8.30
C ASN A 317 -20.34 -13.21 6.77
N GLY A 318 -19.09 -13.14 6.32
CA GLY A 318 -18.71 -13.12 4.90
C GLY A 318 -18.99 -11.80 4.20
N VAL A 319 -19.42 -10.77 4.92
CA VAL A 319 -19.69 -9.43 4.37
C VAL A 319 -18.47 -8.55 4.61
N LEU A 320 -17.90 -7.98 3.54
CA LEU A 320 -16.79 -7.05 3.62
C LEU A 320 -17.28 -5.64 4.02
N ASN A 321 -17.78 -5.53 5.25
CA ASN A 321 -18.25 -4.29 5.84
C ASN A 321 -17.09 -3.40 6.32
N THR A 322 -17.43 -2.21 6.81
CA THR A 322 -16.47 -1.24 7.37
C THR A 322 -15.56 -1.85 8.43
N GLN A 323 -16.13 -2.60 9.38
CA GLN A 323 -15.38 -3.22 10.47
C GLN A 323 -14.35 -4.23 9.94
N THR A 324 -14.76 -5.09 9.01
CA THR A 324 -13.89 -6.07 8.36
C THR A 324 -12.78 -5.38 7.59
N ARG A 325 -13.08 -4.31 6.85
CA ARG A 325 -12.05 -3.56 6.11
C ARG A 325 -11.05 -2.87 7.03
N THR A 326 -11.52 -2.21 8.09
CA THR A 326 -10.64 -1.62 9.10
C THR A 326 -9.74 -2.68 9.74
N ALA A 327 -10.26 -3.86 10.05
CA ALA A 327 -9.45 -4.96 10.60
C ALA A 327 -8.36 -5.44 9.62
N ILE A 328 -8.66 -5.51 8.31
CA ILE A 328 -7.65 -5.82 7.27
C ILE A 328 -6.56 -4.74 7.23
N MET A 329 -6.94 -3.46 7.34
CA MET A 329 -6.00 -2.34 7.33
C MET A 329 -5.08 -2.35 8.56
N GLU A 330 -5.62 -2.63 9.74
CA GLU A 330 -4.81 -2.79 10.97
C GLU A 330 -3.90 -4.03 10.91
N PHE A 331 -4.36 -5.12 10.29
CA PHE A 331 -3.50 -6.26 9.99
C PHE A 331 -2.34 -5.85 9.07
N GLN A 332 -2.63 -5.19 7.94
CA GLN A 332 -1.59 -4.73 7.00
C GLN A 332 -0.57 -3.83 7.69
N LYS A 333 -1.05 -2.87 8.49
CA LYS A 333 -0.20 -1.99 9.30
C LYS A 333 0.68 -2.78 10.28
N THR A 334 0.10 -3.73 11.00
CA THR A 334 0.82 -4.56 12.00
C THR A 334 1.93 -5.39 11.38
N PHE A 335 1.75 -5.83 10.13
CA PHE A 335 2.69 -6.68 9.38
C PHE A 335 3.54 -5.90 8.36
N ASN A 336 3.57 -4.56 8.43
CA ASN A 336 4.31 -3.69 7.51
C ASN A 336 4.00 -3.94 6.02
N LEU A 337 2.74 -4.23 5.71
CA LEU A 337 2.22 -4.33 4.35
C LEU A 337 1.63 -2.99 3.91
N PRO A 338 1.50 -2.74 2.59
CA PRO A 338 0.72 -1.62 2.08
C PRO A 338 -0.71 -1.63 2.66
N ILE A 339 -1.13 -0.52 3.27
CA ILE A 339 -2.41 -0.40 3.98
C ILE A 339 -3.53 -0.10 2.97
N THR A 340 -3.88 -1.13 2.20
CA THR A 340 -4.84 -1.04 1.09
C THR A 340 -6.28 -1.30 1.52
N GLY A 341 -6.47 -2.04 2.63
CA GLY A 341 -7.75 -2.61 3.00
C GLY A 341 -8.26 -3.67 2.02
N LEU A 342 -7.38 -4.20 1.17
CA LEU A 342 -7.64 -5.22 0.15
C LEU A 342 -6.81 -6.46 0.46
N VAL A 343 -7.34 -7.64 0.17
CA VAL A 343 -6.65 -8.90 0.39
C VAL A 343 -6.07 -9.39 -0.94
N ASP A 344 -4.95 -8.80 -1.32
CA ASP A 344 -4.13 -9.26 -2.45
C ASP A 344 -3.36 -10.55 -2.08
N GLU A 345 -2.55 -11.07 -3.01
CA GLU A 345 -1.79 -12.30 -2.81
C GLU A 345 -0.78 -12.20 -1.67
N GLN A 346 -0.11 -11.07 -1.52
CA GLN A 346 0.87 -10.84 -0.45
C GLN A 346 0.18 -10.76 0.91
N THR A 347 -0.93 -10.03 1.01
CA THR A 347 -1.75 -9.90 2.21
C THR A 347 -2.31 -11.27 2.60
N TRP A 348 -2.83 -12.01 1.63
CA TRP A 348 -3.39 -13.35 1.84
C TRP A 348 -2.34 -14.35 2.34
N THR A 349 -1.16 -14.37 1.70
CA THR A 349 -0.07 -15.28 2.07
C THR A 349 0.51 -14.93 3.44
N THR A 350 0.72 -13.64 3.73
CA THR A 350 1.19 -13.19 5.04
C THR A 350 0.20 -13.56 6.14
N MET A 351 -1.10 -13.32 5.91
CA MET A 351 -2.16 -13.66 6.85
C MET A 351 -2.21 -15.17 7.11
N PHE A 352 -2.14 -15.97 6.05
CA PHE A 352 -2.14 -17.42 6.14
C PHE A 352 -0.91 -17.97 6.90
N ASN A 353 0.29 -17.47 6.59
CA ASN A 353 1.52 -17.91 7.26
C ASN A 353 1.50 -17.58 8.76
N ALA A 354 1.02 -16.39 9.13
CA ALA A 354 0.89 -16.00 10.53
C ALA A 354 -0.12 -16.89 11.27
N VAL A 355 -1.29 -17.14 10.68
CA VAL A 355 -2.34 -17.97 11.29
C VAL A 355 -1.94 -19.43 11.36
N SER A 356 -1.40 -20.01 10.30
CA SER A 356 -0.94 -21.41 10.30
C SER A 356 0.19 -21.62 11.29
N GLY A 357 1.14 -20.67 11.40
CA GLY A 357 2.18 -20.69 12.42
C GLY A 357 1.62 -20.77 13.85
N ILE A 358 0.57 -20.02 14.15
CA ILE A 358 -0.12 -20.08 15.45
C ILE A 358 -0.85 -21.43 15.62
N LEU A 359 -1.70 -21.79 14.66
CA LEU A 359 -2.57 -22.95 14.79
C LEU A 359 -1.81 -24.28 14.79
N ASN A 360 -0.66 -24.37 14.13
CA ASN A 360 0.20 -25.57 14.13
C ASN A 360 0.81 -25.87 15.52
N THR A 361 0.82 -24.90 16.43
CA THR A 361 1.26 -25.13 17.82
C THR A 361 0.16 -25.69 18.72
N LEU A 362 -1.07 -25.75 18.23
CA LEU A 362 -2.25 -26.13 18.98
C LEU A 362 -2.75 -27.52 18.58
N PRO A 363 -3.21 -28.35 19.53
CA PRO A 363 -3.88 -29.61 19.18
C PRO A 363 -5.22 -29.34 18.46
N PRO A 364 -5.67 -30.20 17.53
CA PRO A 364 -6.93 -30.00 16.80
C PRO A 364 -8.16 -29.82 17.71
N SER A 365 -8.14 -30.41 18.90
CA SER A 365 -9.23 -30.32 19.88
C SER A 365 -9.48 -28.89 20.39
N VAL A 366 -8.49 -27.99 20.41
CA VAL A 366 -8.70 -26.60 20.87
C VAL A 366 -9.04 -25.64 19.74
N ILE A 367 -8.78 -26.00 18.48
CA ILE A 367 -9.03 -25.13 17.31
C ILE A 367 -10.51 -25.15 16.92
N ALA A 368 -11.22 -24.05 17.18
CA ALA A 368 -12.62 -23.90 16.79
C ALA A 368 -12.75 -23.16 15.45
N LEU A 369 -13.07 -23.89 14.39
CA LEU A 369 -13.44 -23.35 13.08
C LEU A 369 -14.91 -22.91 13.00
N PRO A 370 -15.22 -21.81 12.30
CA PRO A 370 -16.60 -21.34 12.04
C PRO A 370 -17.31 -22.17 10.95
N ALA A 371 -18.60 -21.89 10.69
CA ALA A 371 -19.30 -22.47 9.53
C ALA A 371 -18.89 -21.74 8.25
N LEU A 372 -17.83 -22.19 7.59
CA LEU A 372 -17.38 -21.60 6.32
C LEU A 372 -18.22 -22.11 5.14
N LEU A 373 -18.73 -21.17 4.34
CA LEU A 373 -19.38 -21.45 3.06
C LEU A 373 -18.37 -21.97 2.05
N TRP A 374 -18.84 -22.78 1.10
CA TRP A 374 -18.01 -23.28 0.02
C TRP A 374 -17.40 -22.13 -0.82
N PRO A 375 -16.07 -22.08 -1.01
CA PRO A 375 -15.40 -20.95 -1.65
C PRO A 375 -15.54 -20.87 -3.17
N GLY A 376 -16.33 -21.74 -3.80
CA GLY A 376 -16.44 -21.81 -5.26
C GLY A 376 -15.27 -22.55 -5.94
N ILE A 377 -14.39 -23.15 -5.16
CA ILE A 377 -13.18 -23.86 -5.63
C ILE A 377 -13.32 -25.34 -5.29
N THR A 378 -12.92 -26.19 -6.24
CA THR A 378 -12.82 -27.64 -6.04
C THR A 378 -11.38 -27.99 -5.66
N TYR A 379 -11.20 -28.79 -4.60
CA TYR A 379 -9.87 -29.19 -4.13
C TYR A 379 -9.62 -30.68 -4.38
N GLN A 380 -8.44 -30.98 -4.91
CA GLN A 380 -8.01 -32.33 -5.28
C GLN A 380 -6.49 -32.44 -5.19
N LEU A 381 -5.93 -33.63 -5.47
CA LEU A 381 -4.48 -33.86 -5.50
C LEU A 381 -3.74 -32.76 -6.27
N GLY A 382 -2.76 -32.13 -5.61
CA GLY A 382 -1.98 -31.00 -6.15
C GLY A 382 -2.57 -29.62 -5.90
N SER A 383 -3.75 -29.51 -5.27
CA SER A 383 -4.25 -28.23 -4.76
C SER A 383 -3.44 -27.78 -3.55
N GLU A 384 -3.23 -26.48 -3.39
CA GLU A 384 -2.45 -25.92 -2.29
C GLU A 384 -3.09 -24.64 -1.73
N GLY A 385 -2.74 -24.29 -0.49
CA GLY A 385 -3.08 -23.01 0.14
C GLY A 385 -4.15 -23.09 1.23
N PRO A 386 -4.72 -21.94 1.63
CA PRO A 386 -5.50 -21.86 2.87
C PRO A 386 -6.79 -22.67 2.87
N GLY A 387 -7.41 -22.86 1.69
CA GLY A 387 -8.59 -23.71 1.56
C GLY A 387 -8.30 -25.17 1.89
N VAL A 388 -7.16 -25.69 1.42
CA VAL A 388 -6.70 -27.05 1.74
C VAL A 388 -6.38 -27.17 3.23
N TYR A 389 -5.69 -26.18 3.79
CA TYR A 389 -5.37 -26.14 5.21
C TYR A 389 -6.64 -26.20 6.09
N LEU A 390 -7.68 -25.43 5.74
CA LEU A 390 -8.96 -25.45 6.44
C LEU A 390 -9.67 -26.81 6.34
N ILE A 391 -9.65 -27.45 5.16
CA ILE A 391 -10.17 -28.82 4.98
C ILE A 391 -9.44 -29.80 5.89
N GLN A 392 -8.10 -29.76 5.91
CA GLN A 392 -7.29 -30.63 6.74
C GLN A 392 -7.55 -30.41 8.23
N GLN A 393 -7.77 -29.16 8.68
CA GLN A 393 -8.17 -28.86 10.06
C GLN A 393 -9.52 -29.48 10.43
N TYR A 394 -10.54 -29.37 9.55
CA TYR A 394 -11.82 -30.03 9.78
C TYR A 394 -11.68 -31.56 9.88
N LEU A 395 -10.97 -32.16 8.93
CA LEU A 395 -10.76 -33.62 8.88
C LEU A 395 -9.93 -34.14 10.06
N SER A 396 -8.89 -33.40 10.46
CA SER A 396 -8.09 -33.71 11.65
C SER A 396 -8.95 -33.75 12.91
N TYR A 397 -9.85 -32.78 13.09
CA TYR A 397 -10.77 -32.82 14.22
C TYR A 397 -11.74 -34.02 14.13
N ILE A 398 -12.34 -34.26 12.97
CA ILE A 398 -13.26 -35.39 12.76
C ILE A 398 -12.55 -36.72 13.08
N ALA A 399 -11.34 -36.92 12.59
CA ALA A 399 -10.52 -38.11 12.86
C ALA A 399 -10.11 -38.24 14.35
N SER A 400 -10.07 -37.13 15.09
CA SER A 400 -9.82 -37.17 16.54
C SER A 400 -11.02 -37.65 17.36
N VAL A 401 -12.22 -37.65 16.78
CA VAL A 401 -13.48 -38.04 17.45
C VAL A 401 -14.04 -39.35 16.89
N LEU A 402 -13.91 -39.58 15.58
CA LEU A 402 -14.41 -40.78 14.91
C LEU A 402 -13.26 -41.72 14.56
N GLU A 403 -13.39 -42.98 15.00
CA GLU A 403 -12.47 -44.04 14.61
C GLU A 403 -12.66 -44.42 13.13
N GLY A 404 -11.58 -44.82 12.46
CA GLY A 404 -11.61 -45.30 11.07
C GLY A 404 -11.33 -44.24 9.99
N ILE A 405 -11.33 -42.94 10.32
CA ILE A 405 -10.90 -41.88 9.41
C ILE A 405 -9.44 -41.51 9.72
N PRO A 406 -8.49 -41.62 8.78
CA PRO A 406 -7.11 -41.23 9.04
C PRO A 406 -7.00 -39.71 9.21
N PRO A 407 -6.14 -39.22 10.13
CA PRO A 407 -5.93 -37.79 10.31
C PRO A 407 -5.28 -37.16 9.09
N ALA A 408 -5.69 -35.93 8.76
CA ALA A 408 -5.10 -35.14 7.70
C ALA A 408 -4.18 -34.08 8.31
N GLU A 409 -2.87 -34.22 8.15
CA GLU A 409 -1.88 -33.23 8.62
C GLU A 409 -2.19 -31.86 7.98
N PRO A 410 -2.46 -30.80 8.77
CA PRO A 410 -2.77 -29.47 8.25
C PRO A 410 -1.52 -28.73 7.74
N ASP A 411 -1.02 -29.10 6.58
CA ASP A 411 0.14 -28.49 5.93
C ASP A 411 -0.23 -27.54 4.78
N GLY A 412 -1.51 -27.48 4.40
CA GLY A 412 -2.00 -26.69 3.27
C GLY A 412 -1.73 -27.32 1.90
N ILE A 413 -1.23 -28.56 1.83
CA ILE A 413 -0.91 -29.27 0.59
C ILE A 413 -1.85 -30.46 0.44
N TYR A 414 -2.60 -30.51 -0.67
CA TYR A 414 -3.50 -31.61 -0.94
C TYR A 414 -2.70 -32.77 -1.55
N GLY A 415 -2.00 -33.50 -0.70
CA GLY A 415 -1.20 -34.66 -1.06
C GLY A 415 -1.97 -35.99 -0.95
N PRO A 416 -1.31 -37.13 -1.19
CA PRO A 416 -1.94 -38.46 -1.12
C PRO A 416 -2.58 -38.78 0.24
N ARG A 417 -2.04 -38.24 1.34
CA ARG A 417 -2.63 -38.41 2.69
C ARG A 417 -3.96 -37.67 2.83
N THR A 418 -4.04 -36.44 2.33
CA THR A 418 -5.29 -35.67 2.33
C THR A 418 -6.32 -36.31 1.42
N GLU A 419 -5.93 -36.79 0.24
CA GLU A 419 -6.82 -37.53 -0.65
C GLU A 419 -7.38 -38.79 0.04
N LEU A 420 -6.52 -39.57 0.70
CA LEU A 420 -6.95 -40.76 1.44
C LEU A 420 -7.93 -40.41 2.56
N ALA A 421 -7.67 -39.35 3.34
CA ALA A 421 -8.58 -38.89 4.39
C ALA A 421 -9.94 -38.45 3.82
N VAL A 422 -9.96 -37.76 2.67
CA VAL A 422 -11.20 -37.35 1.99
C VAL A 422 -11.96 -38.56 1.45
N ARG A 423 -11.29 -39.51 0.79
CA ARG A 423 -11.92 -40.74 0.31
C ARG A 423 -12.54 -41.55 1.46
N THR A 424 -11.80 -41.69 2.55
CA THR A 424 -12.28 -42.41 3.73
C THR A 424 -13.45 -41.69 4.38
N PHE A 425 -13.40 -40.35 4.49
CA PHE A 425 -14.54 -39.55 4.95
C PHE A 425 -15.76 -39.74 4.03
N GLN A 426 -15.57 -39.70 2.72
CA GLN A 426 -16.65 -39.88 1.75
C GLN A 426 -17.31 -41.24 1.89
N GLU A 427 -16.51 -42.30 1.99
CA GLU A 427 -16.97 -43.67 2.23
C GLU A 427 -17.71 -43.80 3.57
N TYR A 428 -17.13 -43.26 4.65
CA TYR A 428 -17.69 -43.31 6.00
C TYR A 428 -19.10 -42.69 6.08
N PHE A 429 -19.33 -41.60 5.35
CA PHE A 429 -20.61 -40.89 5.32
C PHE A 429 -21.51 -41.23 4.13
N GLY A 430 -21.16 -42.27 3.36
CA GLY A 430 -21.96 -42.77 2.25
C GLY A 430 -22.19 -41.76 1.13
N ILE A 431 -21.19 -40.91 0.86
CA ILE A 431 -21.19 -39.97 -0.27
C ILE A 431 -20.20 -40.44 -1.35
N ASP A 432 -20.26 -39.85 -2.55
CA ASP A 432 -19.44 -40.29 -3.69
C ASP A 432 -17.93 -40.24 -3.38
N VAL A 433 -17.25 -41.39 -3.48
CA VAL A 433 -15.82 -41.56 -3.13
C VAL A 433 -14.92 -41.10 -4.28
N THR A 434 -14.92 -39.79 -4.55
CA THR A 434 -14.15 -39.17 -5.62
C THR A 434 -12.70 -38.87 -5.22
N GLY A 435 -12.44 -38.70 -3.92
CA GLY A 435 -11.19 -38.10 -3.42
C GLY A 435 -11.06 -36.61 -3.74
N VAL A 436 -12.16 -35.97 -4.14
CA VAL A 436 -12.24 -34.56 -4.50
C VAL A 436 -13.19 -33.85 -3.54
N VAL A 437 -12.79 -32.68 -3.05
CA VAL A 437 -13.65 -31.81 -2.24
C VAL A 437 -14.31 -30.78 -3.16
N ASP A 438 -15.48 -31.16 -3.67
CA ASP A 438 -16.42 -30.28 -4.34
C ASP A 438 -17.35 -29.58 -3.32
N ARG A 439 -18.36 -28.85 -3.81
CA ARG A 439 -19.33 -28.16 -2.95
C ARG A 439 -20.02 -29.11 -1.96
N TYR A 440 -20.49 -30.26 -2.46
CA TYR A 440 -21.26 -31.20 -1.65
C TYR A 440 -20.39 -31.81 -0.55
N THR A 441 -19.16 -32.22 -0.89
CA THR A 441 -18.19 -32.76 0.06
C THR A 441 -17.78 -31.70 1.10
N TRP A 442 -17.55 -30.45 0.68
CA TRP A 442 -17.25 -29.33 1.59
C TRP A 442 -18.37 -29.12 2.62
N ASP A 443 -19.60 -28.95 2.15
CA ASP A 443 -20.76 -28.70 3.00
C ASP A 443 -20.97 -29.87 3.99
N ARG A 444 -20.69 -31.10 3.54
CA ARG A 444 -20.77 -32.29 4.40
C ARG A 444 -19.68 -32.31 5.47
N ILE A 445 -18.42 -32.01 5.14
CA ILE A 445 -17.32 -31.91 6.10
C ILE A 445 -17.64 -30.87 7.18
N VAL A 446 -18.06 -29.67 6.78
CA VAL A 446 -18.39 -28.57 7.70
C VAL A 446 -19.55 -28.95 8.62
N LEU A 447 -20.61 -29.55 8.07
CA LEU A 447 -21.77 -30.00 8.84
C LEU A 447 -21.38 -31.06 9.89
N ILE A 448 -20.65 -32.10 9.49
CA ILE A 448 -20.23 -33.18 10.38
C ILE A 448 -19.33 -32.65 11.49
N TYR A 449 -18.31 -31.86 11.13
CA TYR A 449 -17.45 -31.20 12.09
C TYR A 449 -18.26 -30.41 13.14
N ARG A 450 -19.22 -29.60 12.68
CA ARG A 450 -20.05 -28.79 13.59
C ARG A 450 -20.89 -29.64 14.52
N ASN A 451 -21.47 -30.74 14.03
CA ASN A 451 -22.27 -31.64 14.85
C ASN A 451 -21.41 -32.34 15.91
N LEU A 452 -20.21 -32.79 15.55
CA LEU A 452 -19.29 -33.44 16.50
C LEU A 452 -18.79 -32.46 17.56
N ARG A 453 -18.52 -31.20 17.18
CA ARG A 453 -17.91 -30.22 18.08
C ARG A 453 -18.90 -29.43 18.93
N PHE A 454 -20.06 -29.10 18.38
CA PHE A 454 -21.01 -28.16 18.98
C PHE A 454 -22.43 -28.75 19.14
N GLY A 455 -22.72 -29.93 18.58
CA GLY A 455 -24.01 -30.60 18.68
C GLY A 455 -24.06 -31.68 19.76
N ASN A 456 -25.25 -32.24 20.01
CA ASN A 456 -25.41 -33.49 20.76
C ASN A 456 -25.20 -34.68 19.81
N THR A 457 -24.33 -35.61 20.16
CA THR A 457 -23.84 -36.73 19.33
C THR A 457 -24.90 -37.77 18.91
N SER A 458 -26.15 -37.61 19.33
CA SER A 458 -27.20 -38.65 19.26
C SER A 458 -27.83 -38.87 17.87
N ASN A 459 -27.47 -38.08 16.84
CA ASN A 459 -28.09 -38.15 15.50
C ASN A 459 -27.09 -38.33 14.36
N ILE A 460 -25.84 -38.72 14.64
CA ILE A 460 -24.83 -38.95 13.61
C ILE A 460 -24.92 -40.43 13.22
N GLY A 461 -25.75 -40.75 12.24
CA GLY A 461 -25.91 -42.09 11.70
C GLY A 461 -24.59 -42.61 11.11
N GLY A 462 -23.90 -43.48 11.85
CA GLY A 462 -22.90 -44.40 11.33
C GLY A 462 -23.56 -45.66 10.74
N PRO A 463 -22.80 -46.51 10.04
CA PRO A 463 -23.34 -47.76 9.51
C PRO A 463 -23.81 -48.66 10.67
N GLN A 464 -25.03 -49.21 10.55
CA GLN A 464 -25.45 -50.29 11.43
C GLN A 464 -24.61 -51.52 11.13
N GLU A 465 -23.85 -51.97 12.13
CA GLU A 465 -23.24 -53.29 12.12
C GLU A 465 -24.36 -54.34 12.00
N SER A 466 -24.34 -55.09 10.90
CA SER A 466 -25.21 -56.25 10.64
C SER A 466 -24.59 -57.53 11.15
#